data_AF-A0A1A8EV23-F1
#
_entry.id   AF-A0A1A8EV23-F1
#
_cell.length_a   1.000
_cell.length_b   1.000
_cell.length_c   1.000
_cell.angle_alpha   90.00
_cell.angle_beta   90.00
_cell.angle_gamma   90.00
#
_symmetry.space_group_name_H-M   'P 1'
#
loop_
_entity.id
_entity.type
_entity.pdbx_description
1 polymer ?
#
loop_
_entity_poly.entity_id
_entity_poly.type
_entity_poly.pdbx_seq_one_letter_code
_entity_poly.pdbx_strand_id
1 'polypeptide(L)'
;MRRLTPKLRSQMVFFIICTCIICHCGLITGEICQSKDIRNNVTNLQSLENCTIIEGHLKILLMFKTKTEDFRGLSYPKLRVVTDYVLLFRVYGLETLTDLFPNLTVIRGNNLFFNYALVLYEMLQLKEVGLHSLMNITRGAVRIEKNPDLCYLATLDWSKILDSVEDNYIVANKDERECGDVCPGTAQGQTLCPQTTINGHFRGRCWSQNHCQTMCMDKCKHGSCSPQGQCCHDQCLGGCSEPGNSSSCVSCRNLHHGSTCVEKCPPEYYIFNGWRCVSYSFCKDLHQQCVETKRRQNQESGCYEYVIHNGACIPECPSGYSSLNSTRLMCKPCAGPCPKECKGNKTIDSVTSAQALRGCTVIEGNVIIKIRGGNNIAAELEASLGQIEEIRGYLSLRRAYALVSLSFLRKLRLIKGEQLEGDVYAFYALDNQNLRQLWDWSKHNLTIEHGRTFFHYNSKLCMSEITKMEEVTGTKERNQKNDIALRTNGDQASCESKSLNFTHVKTSHNMIMLKWNSFWPSDYRDLLGFMVLYKEAPYRNVTEFDGQDACGSNSWVIADVDPPARSTDGKKADDPGHLIRPLKPWTQYAIM
;
A
#
# COMPACT_ATOMS: atom_id res chain seq x y z
N MET A 1 -7.47 -4.73 -76.15
CA MET A 1 -8.63 -4.26 -75.35
C MET A 1 -9.82 -5.20 -75.57
N ARG A 2 -10.02 -6.21 -74.72
CA ARG A 2 -11.24 -7.04 -74.77
C ARG A 2 -12.19 -6.57 -73.66
N ARG A 3 -13.27 -5.90 -74.06
CA ARG A 3 -14.34 -5.44 -73.16
C ARG A 3 -15.14 -6.66 -72.67
N LEU A 4 -15.12 -6.90 -71.37
CA LEU A 4 -16.01 -7.87 -70.72
C LEU A 4 -17.47 -7.42 -70.86
N THR A 5 -18.37 -8.37 -71.14
CA THR A 5 -19.80 -8.14 -71.34
C THR A 5 -20.55 -7.81 -70.04
N PRO A 6 -21.64 -7.02 -70.09
CA PRO A 6 -22.33 -6.49 -68.91
C PRO A 6 -22.94 -7.55 -67.98
N LYS A 7 -23.27 -8.75 -68.49
CA LYS A 7 -23.78 -9.88 -67.68
C LYS A 7 -22.72 -10.44 -66.72
N LEU A 8 -21.45 -10.47 -67.11
CA LEU A 8 -20.37 -11.01 -66.28
C LEU A 8 -19.99 -10.03 -65.15
N ARG A 9 -20.13 -8.72 -65.39
CA ARG A 9 -19.92 -7.67 -64.37
C ARG A 9 -20.97 -7.71 -63.26
N SER A 10 -22.23 -7.99 -63.59
CA SER A 10 -23.31 -8.06 -62.59
C SER A 10 -23.20 -9.30 -61.69
N GLN A 11 -22.78 -10.45 -62.24
CA GLN A 11 -22.53 -11.66 -61.45
C GLN A 11 -21.29 -11.54 -60.55
N MET A 12 -20.22 -10.87 -60.99
CA MET A 12 -19.04 -10.61 -60.15
C MET A 12 -19.35 -9.64 -59.01
N VAL A 13 -20.14 -8.60 -59.25
CA VAL A 13 -20.54 -7.63 -58.21
C VAL A 13 -21.45 -8.29 -57.16
N PHE A 14 -22.36 -9.16 -57.58
CA PHE A 14 -23.22 -9.90 -56.65
C PHE A 14 -22.42 -10.90 -55.80
N PHE A 15 -21.42 -11.57 -56.38
CA PHE A 15 -20.51 -12.46 -55.63
C PHE A 15 -19.63 -11.69 -54.65
N ILE A 16 -19.10 -10.51 -55.04
CA ILE A 16 -18.29 -9.66 -54.17
C ILE A 16 -19.12 -9.08 -53.01
N ILE A 17 -20.37 -8.68 -53.27
CA ILE A 17 -21.28 -8.18 -52.22
C ILE A 17 -21.71 -9.31 -51.29
N CYS A 18 -22.02 -10.51 -51.80
CA CYS A 18 -22.30 -11.68 -50.95
C CYS A 18 -21.06 -12.11 -50.13
N THR A 19 -19.85 -12.07 -50.69
CA THR A 19 -18.63 -12.35 -49.91
C THR A 19 -18.30 -11.25 -48.92
N CYS A 20 -18.60 -9.98 -49.19
CA CYS A 20 -18.43 -8.89 -48.21
C CYS A 20 -19.49 -8.91 -47.11
N ILE A 21 -20.72 -9.32 -47.39
CA ILE A 21 -21.78 -9.48 -46.38
C ILE A 21 -21.54 -10.73 -45.51
N ILE A 22 -20.93 -11.79 -46.06
CA ILE A 22 -20.55 -12.99 -45.30
C ILE A 22 -19.23 -12.78 -44.52
N CYS A 23 -18.34 -11.89 -44.95
CA CYS A 23 -17.07 -11.60 -44.26
C CYS A 23 -17.18 -10.56 -43.12
N HIS A 24 -18.38 -10.06 -42.82
CA HIS A 24 -18.62 -9.20 -41.64
C HIS A 24 -19.25 -9.93 -40.44
N CYS A 25 -19.30 -11.26 -40.46
CA CYS A 25 -19.48 -12.05 -39.25
C CYS A 25 -18.12 -12.49 -38.70
N GLY A 26 -17.71 -11.91 -37.56
CA GLY A 26 -16.77 -12.57 -36.65
C GLY A 26 -15.39 -11.93 -36.44
N LEU A 27 -15.22 -10.62 -36.58
CA LEU A 27 -14.10 -9.93 -35.93
C LEU A 27 -14.65 -9.17 -34.73
N ILE A 28 -14.48 -9.74 -33.53
CA ILE A 28 -14.71 -9.02 -32.27
C ILE A 28 -13.55 -8.03 -32.13
N THR A 29 -13.65 -6.86 -32.77
CA THR A 29 -12.83 -5.69 -32.40
C THR A 29 -13.44 -5.09 -31.13
N GLY A 30 -13.31 -5.80 -30.02
CA GLY A 30 -13.76 -5.34 -28.72
C GLY A 30 -12.74 -4.39 -28.11
N GLU A 31 -13.17 -3.19 -27.69
CA GLU A 31 -12.28 -2.26 -26.99
C GLU A 31 -12.15 -2.67 -25.52
N ILE A 32 -10.91 -2.57 -25.01
CA ILE A 32 -10.59 -2.71 -23.59
C ILE A 32 -10.72 -1.33 -22.96
N CYS A 33 -11.65 -1.19 -22.04
CA CYS A 33 -11.89 0.02 -21.28
C CYS A 33 -11.22 -0.05 -19.90
N GLN A 34 -10.73 1.08 -19.41
CA GLN A 34 -10.29 1.21 -18.01
C GLN A 34 -11.50 1.20 -17.05
N SER A 35 -11.24 1.18 -15.74
CA SER A 35 -12.27 1.28 -14.69
C SER A 35 -13.29 2.38 -14.98
N LYS A 36 -14.57 2.08 -14.77
CA LYS A 36 -15.69 2.99 -14.99
C LYS A 36 -16.36 3.33 -13.68
N ASP A 37 -16.37 4.61 -13.33
CA ASP A 37 -17.13 5.16 -12.19
C ASP A 37 -18.19 6.11 -12.74
N ILE A 38 -19.42 5.61 -12.84
CA ILE A 38 -20.56 6.26 -13.49
C ILE A 38 -21.51 6.72 -12.39
N ARG A 39 -21.64 8.04 -12.24
CA ARG A 39 -22.45 8.65 -11.18
C ARG A 39 -23.41 9.71 -11.69
N ASN A 40 -24.42 10.00 -10.87
CA ASN A 40 -25.33 11.15 -10.94
C ASN A 40 -26.28 11.19 -12.16
N ASN A 41 -25.78 10.97 -13.37
CA ASN A 41 -26.53 11.11 -14.61
C ASN A 41 -26.45 9.83 -15.47
N VAL A 42 -27.60 9.37 -15.96
CA VAL A 42 -27.76 8.20 -16.82
C VAL A 42 -26.96 8.32 -18.12
N THR A 43 -26.79 9.52 -18.67
CA THR A 43 -26.06 9.73 -19.93
C THR A 43 -24.60 9.29 -19.85
N ASN A 44 -24.01 9.27 -18.65
CA ASN A 44 -22.63 8.81 -18.44
C ASN A 44 -22.45 7.30 -18.76
N LEU A 45 -23.55 6.53 -18.82
CA LEU A 45 -23.53 5.15 -19.29
C LEU A 45 -23.07 5.02 -20.75
N GLN A 46 -23.20 6.06 -21.59
CA GLN A 46 -22.69 6.08 -22.97
C GLN A 46 -21.19 5.77 -23.05
N SER A 47 -20.45 6.01 -21.97
CA SER A 47 -19.03 5.63 -21.89
C SER A 47 -18.76 4.12 -21.96
N LEU A 48 -19.81 3.28 -21.99
CA LEU A 48 -19.78 1.83 -22.12
C LEU A 48 -20.06 1.32 -23.56
N GLU A 49 -20.43 2.19 -24.51
CA GLU A 49 -20.91 1.80 -25.86
C GLU A 49 -19.98 0.87 -26.64
N ASN A 50 -18.66 1.03 -26.47
CA ASN A 50 -17.66 0.22 -27.17
C ASN A 50 -16.91 -0.76 -26.25
N CYS A 51 -17.18 -0.74 -24.95
CA CYS A 51 -16.46 -1.56 -23.98
C CYS A 51 -16.90 -3.02 -24.10
N THR A 52 -15.95 -3.89 -24.47
CA THR A 52 -16.17 -5.35 -24.43
C THR A 52 -15.59 -5.95 -23.15
N ILE A 53 -14.43 -5.43 -22.74
CA ILE A 53 -13.76 -5.80 -21.49
C ILE A 53 -13.51 -4.53 -20.70
N ILE A 54 -13.89 -4.52 -19.42
CA ILE A 54 -13.47 -3.49 -18.46
C ILE A 54 -12.29 -4.06 -17.67
N GLU A 55 -11.09 -3.55 -17.96
CA GLU A 55 -9.85 -3.78 -17.23
C GLU A 55 -9.86 -2.91 -15.97
N GLY A 56 -10.55 -3.40 -14.95
CA GLY A 56 -10.79 -2.74 -13.68
C GLY A 56 -12.19 -3.03 -13.13
N HIS A 57 -12.75 -2.06 -12.40
CA HIS A 57 -14.09 -2.15 -11.81
C HIS A 57 -15.14 -1.37 -12.60
N LEU A 58 -16.39 -1.82 -12.50
CA LEU A 58 -17.58 -1.10 -12.98
C LEU A 58 -18.40 -0.64 -11.78
N LYS A 59 -18.56 0.67 -11.64
CA LYS A 59 -19.32 1.33 -10.58
C LYS A 59 -20.43 2.15 -11.22
N ILE A 60 -21.68 1.88 -10.84
CA ILE A 60 -22.85 2.69 -11.21
C ILE A 60 -23.55 3.08 -9.93
N LEU A 61 -23.48 4.35 -9.54
CA LEU A 61 -23.99 4.78 -8.25
C LEU A 61 -24.58 6.18 -8.20
N LEU A 62 -25.39 6.44 -7.18
CA LEU A 62 -25.89 7.77 -6.83
C LEU A 62 -26.70 8.43 -7.95
N MET A 63 -27.58 7.69 -8.62
CA MET A 63 -28.51 8.23 -9.60
C MET A 63 -29.88 8.39 -8.96
N PHE A 64 -30.08 9.51 -8.25
CA PHE A 64 -31.29 9.75 -7.45
C PHE A 64 -32.46 10.36 -8.25
N LYS A 65 -32.14 11.03 -9.36
CA LYS A 65 -33.12 11.80 -10.16
C LYS A 65 -33.62 11.05 -11.40
N THR A 66 -33.13 9.83 -11.61
CA THR A 66 -33.50 8.99 -12.75
C THR A 66 -34.81 8.26 -12.49
N LYS A 67 -35.53 7.97 -13.57
CA LYS A 67 -36.80 7.23 -13.59
C LYS A 67 -36.69 6.03 -14.52
N THR A 68 -37.70 5.17 -14.50
CA THR A 68 -37.75 3.96 -15.34
C THR A 68 -37.63 4.27 -16.83
N GLU A 69 -38.19 5.39 -17.27
CA GLU A 69 -38.16 5.83 -18.67
C GLU A 69 -36.74 6.17 -19.14
N ASP A 70 -35.86 6.62 -18.23
CA ASP A 70 -34.48 7.01 -18.56
C ASP A 70 -33.60 5.79 -18.91
N PHE A 71 -33.95 4.60 -18.41
CA PHE A 71 -33.25 3.35 -18.71
C PHE A 71 -33.87 2.57 -19.87
N ARG A 72 -35.08 2.92 -20.30
CA ARG A 72 -35.78 2.22 -21.37
C ARG A 72 -35.04 2.41 -22.70
N GLY A 73 -34.65 1.29 -23.31
CA GLY A 73 -33.91 1.29 -24.59
C GLY A 73 -32.40 1.48 -24.47
N LEU A 74 -31.86 1.68 -23.26
CA LEU A 74 -30.42 1.65 -23.03
C LEU A 74 -29.94 0.19 -22.98
N SER A 75 -28.95 -0.14 -23.80
CA SER A 75 -28.35 -1.46 -23.84
C SER A 75 -26.87 -1.38 -24.21
N TYR A 76 -26.03 -2.11 -23.47
CA TYR A 76 -24.59 -2.22 -23.71
C TYR A 76 -24.20 -3.67 -23.99
N PRO A 77 -24.66 -4.25 -25.12
CA PRO A 77 -24.52 -5.68 -25.41
C PRO A 77 -23.08 -6.10 -25.75
N LYS A 78 -22.17 -5.15 -25.97
CA LYS A 78 -20.76 -5.47 -26.21
C LYS A 78 -20.05 -5.90 -24.92
N LEU A 79 -20.49 -5.43 -23.76
CA LEU A 79 -19.83 -5.72 -22.49
C LEU A 79 -19.97 -7.21 -22.14
N ARG A 80 -18.84 -7.89 -21.99
CA ARG A 80 -18.77 -9.33 -21.70
C ARG A 80 -17.99 -9.66 -20.44
N VAL A 81 -16.96 -8.89 -20.11
CA VAL A 81 -16.04 -9.20 -19.02
C VAL A 81 -15.73 -7.96 -18.18
N VAL A 82 -15.77 -8.13 -16.86
CA VAL A 82 -15.23 -7.16 -15.88
C VAL A 82 -14.14 -7.86 -15.09
N THR A 83 -12.92 -7.31 -15.05
CA THR A 83 -11.78 -8.00 -14.42
C THR A 83 -11.76 -7.89 -12.90
N ASP A 84 -12.29 -6.81 -12.31
CA ASP A 84 -12.36 -6.65 -10.86
C ASP A 84 -13.77 -6.99 -10.34
N TYR A 85 -14.58 -5.98 -10.05
CA TYR A 85 -15.90 -6.11 -9.46
C TYR A 85 -16.92 -5.19 -10.13
N VAL A 86 -18.20 -5.52 -9.97
CA VAL A 86 -19.35 -4.72 -10.40
C VAL A 86 -20.11 -4.24 -9.16
N LEU A 87 -20.30 -2.93 -9.04
CA LEU A 87 -21.01 -2.30 -7.92
C LEU A 87 -22.14 -1.41 -8.45
N LEU A 88 -23.37 -1.73 -8.05
CA LEU A 88 -24.55 -0.88 -8.23
C LEU A 88 -25.05 -0.42 -6.87
N PHE A 89 -25.16 0.91 -6.69
CA PHE A 89 -25.55 1.50 -5.42
C PHE A 89 -26.45 2.72 -5.58
N ARG A 90 -27.69 2.67 -5.06
CA ARG A 90 -28.67 3.78 -5.11
C ARG A 90 -28.85 4.35 -6.53
N VAL A 91 -29.29 3.49 -7.44
CA VAL A 91 -29.68 3.88 -8.82
C VAL A 91 -31.19 3.74 -8.91
N TYR A 92 -31.90 4.87 -8.96
CA TYR A 92 -33.36 4.88 -8.94
C TYR A 92 -33.92 4.74 -10.34
N GLY A 93 -35.02 3.98 -10.48
CA GLY A 93 -35.68 3.71 -11.76
C GLY A 93 -35.11 2.55 -12.58
N LEU A 94 -33.96 1.98 -12.20
CA LEU A 94 -33.43 0.79 -12.88
C LEU A 94 -34.16 -0.47 -12.39
N GLU A 95 -34.94 -1.11 -13.28
CA GLU A 95 -35.79 -2.26 -12.92
C GLU A 95 -35.13 -3.63 -13.15
N THR A 96 -34.22 -3.74 -14.12
CA THR A 96 -33.54 -5.00 -14.49
C THR A 96 -32.19 -4.72 -15.16
N LEU A 97 -31.24 -5.65 -15.06
CA LEU A 97 -29.99 -5.60 -15.85
C LEU A 97 -30.06 -6.41 -17.15
N THR A 98 -31.18 -7.10 -17.41
CA THR A 98 -31.39 -7.92 -18.61
C THR A 98 -31.09 -7.15 -19.89
N ASP A 99 -31.69 -5.97 -20.05
CA ASP A 99 -31.49 -5.15 -21.25
C ASP A 99 -30.18 -4.37 -21.22
N LEU A 100 -29.71 -4.00 -20.02
CA LEU A 100 -28.55 -3.13 -19.86
C LEU A 100 -27.24 -3.88 -20.15
N PHE A 101 -27.08 -5.09 -19.62
CA PHE A 101 -25.88 -5.91 -19.75
C PHE A 101 -26.20 -7.35 -20.19
N PRO A 102 -26.84 -7.55 -21.37
CA PRO A 102 -27.36 -8.85 -21.78
C PRO A 102 -26.26 -9.89 -21.98
N ASN A 103 -25.02 -9.47 -22.27
CA ASN A 103 -23.90 -10.38 -22.58
C ASN A 103 -22.80 -10.40 -21.52
N LEU A 104 -23.00 -9.78 -20.34
CA LEU A 104 -22.02 -9.84 -19.26
C LEU A 104 -21.90 -11.29 -18.78
N THR A 105 -20.76 -11.92 -19.08
CA THR A 105 -20.56 -13.37 -18.94
C THR A 105 -19.64 -13.72 -17.77
N VAL A 106 -18.62 -12.90 -17.52
CA VAL A 106 -17.57 -13.20 -16.53
C VAL A 106 -17.23 -11.97 -15.68
N ILE A 107 -17.18 -12.16 -14.37
CA ILE A 107 -16.56 -11.21 -13.42
C ILE A 107 -15.38 -11.91 -12.76
N ARG A 108 -14.14 -11.45 -13.00
CA ARG A 108 -12.95 -12.21 -12.56
C ARG A 108 -12.59 -12.01 -11.08
N GLY A 109 -12.84 -10.85 -10.49
CA GLY A 109 -12.49 -10.61 -9.09
C GLY A 109 -11.00 -10.49 -8.81
N ASN A 110 -10.22 -9.96 -9.77
CA ASN A 110 -8.79 -9.70 -9.57
C ASN A 110 -8.58 -8.78 -8.35
N ASN A 111 -9.37 -7.70 -8.29
CA ASN A 111 -9.59 -6.89 -7.10
C ASN A 111 -11.05 -7.00 -6.64
N LEU A 112 -11.31 -6.84 -5.34
CA LEU A 112 -12.64 -7.03 -4.73
C LEU A 112 -13.08 -5.76 -3.99
N PHE A 113 -14.39 -5.55 -3.89
CA PHE A 113 -14.98 -4.54 -3.02
C PHE A 113 -15.38 -5.18 -1.70
N PHE A 114 -14.56 -5.01 -0.66
CA PHE A 114 -14.76 -5.65 0.66
C PHE A 114 -15.04 -7.17 0.55
N ASN A 115 -14.23 -7.88 -0.25
CA ASN A 115 -14.35 -9.32 -0.57
C ASN A 115 -15.43 -9.72 -1.57
N TYR A 116 -16.23 -8.78 -2.08
CA TYR A 116 -17.28 -9.06 -3.06
C TYR A 116 -16.88 -8.68 -4.48
N ALA A 117 -17.29 -9.50 -5.44
CA ALA A 117 -17.11 -9.29 -6.88
C ALA A 117 -18.35 -8.71 -7.56
N LEU A 118 -19.55 -8.98 -7.02
CA LEU A 118 -20.80 -8.38 -7.45
C LEU A 118 -21.53 -7.81 -6.23
N VAL A 119 -21.90 -6.53 -6.31
CA VAL A 119 -22.60 -5.83 -5.24
C VAL A 119 -23.80 -5.09 -5.79
N LEU A 120 -25.00 -5.48 -5.34
CA LEU A 120 -26.27 -4.80 -5.60
C LEU A 120 -26.85 -4.33 -4.27
N TYR A 121 -26.67 -3.04 -3.96
CA TYR A 121 -26.99 -2.49 -2.64
C TYR A 121 -27.94 -1.29 -2.75
N GLU A 122 -29.05 -1.32 -2.02
CA GLU A 122 -30.05 -0.23 -2.00
C GLU A 122 -30.58 0.17 -3.40
N MET A 123 -30.87 -0.83 -4.23
CA MET A 123 -31.49 -0.67 -5.56
C MET A 123 -33.01 -0.75 -5.43
N LEU A 124 -33.64 0.40 -5.16
CA LEU A 124 -35.03 0.45 -4.68
C LEU A 124 -36.07 -0.16 -5.65
N GLN A 125 -35.95 0.11 -6.96
CA GLN A 125 -36.90 -0.36 -7.97
C GLN A 125 -36.41 -1.58 -8.77
N LEU A 126 -35.29 -2.19 -8.37
CA LEU A 126 -34.75 -3.36 -9.07
C LEU A 126 -35.63 -4.58 -8.76
N LYS A 127 -36.26 -5.13 -9.79
CA LYS A 127 -37.24 -6.24 -9.69
C LYS A 127 -36.59 -7.61 -9.86
N GLU A 128 -35.53 -7.68 -10.67
CA GLU A 128 -34.78 -8.89 -10.96
C GLU A 128 -33.31 -8.55 -11.27
N VAL A 129 -32.39 -9.47 -11.02
CA VAL A 129 -30.96 -9.25 -11.31
C VAL A 129 -30.72 -9.23 -12.83
N GLY A 130 -31.36 -10.12 -13.59
CA GLY A 130 -31.37 -10.08 -15.06
C GLY A 130 -30.04 -10.37 -15.78
N LEU A 131 -28.96 -10.74 -15.08
CA LEU A 131 -27.67 -11.07 -15.70
C LEU A 131 -27.66 -12.47 -16.33
N HIS A 132 -28.53 -12.71 -17.31
CA HIS A 132 -28.83 -14.06 -17.79
C HIS A 132 -27.67 -14.79 -18.49
N SER A 133 -26.65 -14.04 -18.91
CA SER A 133 -25.45 -14.58 -19.56
C SER A 133 -24.31 -14.80 -18.57
N LEU A 134 -24.47 -14.46 -17.29
CA LEU A 134 -23.43 -14.61 -16.28
C LEU A 134 -23.21 -16.10 -16.00
N MET A 135 -22.04 -16.59 -16.41
CA MET A 135 -21.65 -17.99 -16.33
C MET A 135 -20.56 -18.25 -15.31
N ASN A 136 -19.74 -17.25 -14.96
CA ASN A 136 -18.68 -17.42 -13.98
C ASN A 136 -18.35 -16.14 -13.21
N ILE A 137 -18.20 -16.28 -11.89
CA ILE A 137 -17.49 -15.33 -11.04
C ILE A 137 -16.27 -16.07 -10.47
N THR A 138 -15.07 -15.69 -10.89
CA THR A 138 -13.86 -16.49 -10.63
C THR A 138 -13.35 -16.32 -9.19
N ARG A 139 -13.46 -15.11 -8.62
CA ARG A 139 -13.01 -14.81 -7.26
C ARG A 139 -13.92 -13.79 -6.60
N GLY A 140 -14.18 -13.96 -5.32
CA GLY A 140 -15.00 -13.06 -4.50
C GLY A 140 -16.47 -13.45 -4.48
N ALA A 141 -17.16 -13.04 -3.42
CA ALA A 141 -18.55 -13.40 -3.17
C ALA A 141 -19.53 -12.41 -3.82
N VAL A 142 -20.82 -12.73 -3.72
CA VAL A 142 -21.94 -11.89 -4.16
C VAL A 142 -22.62 -11.25 -2.95
N ARG A 143 -22.82 -9.93 -3.00
CA ARG A 143 -23.59 -9.17 -2.00
C ARG A 143 -24.82 -8.54 -2.63
N ILE A 144 -26.01 -8.99 -2.23
CA ILE A 144 -27.29 -8.45 -2.68
C ILE A 144 -28.11 -8.10 -1.45
N GLU A 145 -28.20 -6.81 -1.16
CA GLU A 145 -28.76 -6.36 0.12
C GLU A 145 -29.60 -5.09 -0.01
N LYS A 146 -30.71 -5.03 0.73
CA LYS A 146 -31.62 -3.87 0.80
C LYS A 146 -32.26 -3.49 -0.54
N ASN A 147 -32.65 -4.49 -1.32
CA ASN A 147 -33.37 -4.29 -2.58
C ASN A 147 -34.85 -4.72 -2.38
N PRO A 148 -35.74 -3.81 -1.98
CA PRO A 148 -37.08 -4.15 -1.47
C PRO A 148 -38.02 -4.74 -2.52
N ASP A 149 -37.81 -4.47 -3.82
CA ASP A 149 -38.64 -4.99 -4.92
C ASP A 149 -38.02 -6.21 -5.63
N LEU A 150 -36.85 -6.68 -5.18
CA LEU A 150 -36.05 -7.69 -5.89
C LEU A 150 -36.55 -9.12 -5.62
N CYS A 151 -37.00 -9.80 -6.68
CA CYS A 151 -37.43 -11.20 -6.70
C CYS A 151 -36.46 -12.09 -7.53
N TYR A 152 -36.84 -13.34 -7.82
CA TYR A 152 -36.02 -14.34 -8.55
C TYR A 152 -34.71 -14.74 -7.87
N LEU A 153 -34.50 -14.45 -6.59
CA LEU A 153 -33.26 -14.83 -5.89
C LEU A 153 -33.22 -16.33 -5.58
N ALA A 154 -34.36 -16.93 -5.24
CA ALA A 154 -34.47 -18.35 -4.92
C ALA A 154 -34.42 -19.26 -6.17
N THR A 155 -34.66 -18.71 -7.36
CA THR A 155 -34.57 -19.43 -8.64
C THR A 155 -33.15 -19.45 -9.21
N LEU A 156 -32.18 -18.80 -8.58
CA LEU A 156 -30.78 -18.79 -9.00
C LEU A 156 -29.94 -19.83 -8.24
N ASP A 157 -29.17 -20.61 -8.99
CA ASP A 157 -28.19 -21.54 -8.45
C ASP A 157 -26.79 -20.94 -8.54
N TRP A 158 -26.37 -20.24 -7.49
CA TRP A 158 -25.05 -19.62 -7.40
C TRP A 158 -23.90 -20.64 -7.41
N SER A 159 -24.15 -21.90 -7.02
CA SER A 159 -23.12 -22.97 -7.05
C SER A 159 -22.68 -23.34 -8.47
N LYS A 160 -23.45 -22.92 -9.49
CA LYS A 160 -23.11 -23.10 -10.90
C LYS A 160 -22.35 -21.92 -11.50
N ILE A 161 -22.20 -20.82 -10.76
CA ILE A 161 -21.55 -19.57 -11.20
C ILE A 161 -20.25 -19.31 -10.40
N LEU A 162 -20.27 -19.61 -9.10
CA LEU A 162 -19.16 -19.42 -8.17
C LEU A 162 -18.53 -20.76 -7.78
N ASP A 163 -17.22 -20.75 -7.54
CA ASP A 163 -16.51 -21.90 -6.97
C ASP A 163 -16.84 -22.13 -5.48
N SER A 164 -17.13 -21.05 -4.74
CA SER A 164 -17.58 -21.10 -3.34
C SER A 164 -18.75 -20.14 -3.12
N VAL A 165 -19.79 -20.61 -2.42
CA VAL A 165 -21.02 -19.85 -2.12
C VAL A 165 -21.16 -19.47 -0.65
N GLU A 166 -20.25 -19.92 0.22
CA GLU A 166 -20.36 -19.79 1.68
C GLU A 166 -20.34 -18.33 2.14
N ASP A 167 -19.57 -17.48 1.44
CA ASP A 167 -19.38 -16.07 1.77
C ASP A 167 -20.42 -15.15 1.10
N ASN A 168 -21.41 -15.69 0.39
CA ASN A 168 -22.46 -14.88 -0.23
C ASN A 168 -23.35 -14.22 0.83
N TYR A 169 -23.65 -12.94 0.63
CA TYR A 169 -24.46 -12.14 1.54
C TYR A 169 -25.70 -11.62 0.84
N ILE A 170 -26.81 -12.36 0.95
CA ILE A 170 -28.09 -12.06 0.29
C ILE A 170 -29.18 -11.94 1.36
N VAL A 171 -29.46 -10.71 1.81
CA VAL A 171 -30.38 -10.44 2.92
C VAL A 171 -31.15 -9.14 2.72
N ALA A 172 -32.25 -8.96 3.46
CA ALA A 172 -33.06 -7.73 3.43
C ALA A 172 -33.53 -7.32 2.02
N ASN A 173 -33.84 -8.30 1.17
CA ASN A 173 -34.53 -8.11 -0.10
C ASN A 173 -36.02 -8.47 0.08
N LYS A 174 -36.81 -8.45 -0.99
CA LYS A 174 -38.22 -8.87 -0.93
C LYS A 174 -38.36 -10.30 -0.38
N ASP A 175 -39.34 -10.54 0.49
CA ASP A 175 -39.61 -11.89 1.02
C ASP A 175 -40.02 -12.81 -0.15
N GLU A 176 -39.39 -13.98 -0.25
CA GLU A 176 -39.66 -14.97 -1.30
C GLU A 176 -41.15 -15.34 -1.37
N ARG A 177 -41.87 -15.33 -0.24
CA ARG A 177 -43.30 -15.65 -0.17
C ARG A 177 -44.19 -14.59 -0.82
N GLU A 178 -43.69 -13.37 -0.95
CA GLU A 178 -44.36 -12.27 -1.65
C GLU A 178 -43.96 -12.18 -3.13
N CYS A 179 -42.98 -12.99 -3.56
CA CYS A 179 -42.55 -13.08 -4.94
C CYS A 179 -43.38 -14.12 -5.70
N GLY A 180 -43.87 -13.73 -6.88
CA GLY A 180 -44.52 -14.62 -7.84
C GLY A 180 -43.51 -15.19 -8.83
N ASP A 181 -42.45 -15.84 -8.35
CA ASP A 181 -41.36 -16.33 -9.19
C ASP A 181 -41.85 -17.47 -10.10
N VAL A 182 -42.00 -17.18 -11.40
CA VAL A 182 -42.45 -18.15 -12.41
C VAL A 182 -41.42 -18.22 -13.53
N CYS A 183 -40.72 -19.35 -13.63
CA CYS A 183 -39.77 -19.58 -14.72
C CYS A 183 -40.48 -19.91 -16.05
N PRO A 184 -39.83 -19.66 -17.21
CA PRO A 184 -40.34 -20.04 -18.54
C PRO A 184 -40.92 -21.45 -18.60
N GLY A 185 -42.08 -21.62 -19.25
CA GLY A 185 -42.77 -22.91 -19.42
C GLY A 185 -43.70 -23.32 -18.27
N THR A 186 -43.46 -22.81 -17.05
CA THR A 186 -44.13 -23.31 -15.84
C THR A 186 -45.65 -23.07 -15.87
N ALA A 187 -46.10 -21.93 -16.45
CA ALA A 187 -47.51 -21.62 -16.62
C ALA A 187 -48.23 -22.58 -17.59
N GLN A 188 -47.50 -23.23 -18.50
CA GLN A 188 -48.02 -24.25 -19.41
C GLN A 188 -47.97 -25.68 -18.84
N GLY A 189 -47.59 -25.85 -17.56
CA GLY A 189 -47.59 -27.14 -16.86
C GLY A 189 -46.24 -27.87 -16.82
N GLN A 190 -45.21 -27.38 -17.51
CA GLN A 190 -43.85 -27.92 -17.42
C GLN A 190 -42.79 -26.85 -17.64
N THR A 191 -41.83 -26.72 -16.73
CA THR A 191 -40.73 -25.76 -16.88
C THR A 191 -39.82 -26.13 -18.05
N LEU A 192 -39.44 -25.13 -18.85
CA LEU A 192 -38.45 -25.25 -19.92
C LEU A 192 -37.01 -25.09 -19.40
N CYS A 193 -36.85 -24.71 -18.14
CA CYS A 193 -35.56 -24.41 -17.56
C CYS A 193 -34.91 -25.63 -16.90
N PRO A 194 -33.56 -25.68 -16.85
CA PRO A 194 -32.85 -26.66 -16.03
C PRO A 194 -33.35 -26.62 -14.59
N GLN A 195 -33.46 -27.79 -13.97
CA GLN A 195 -33.91 -27.94 -12.59
C GLN A 195 -32.77 -28.49 -11.73
N THR A 196 -32.53 -27.88 -10.57
CA THR A 196 -31.54 -28.35 -9.59
C THR A 196 -32.14 -28.35 -8.18
N THR A 197 -31.49 -29.02 -7.23
CA THR A 197 -31.91 -29.04 -5.82
C THR A 197 -31.03 -28.11 -5.01
N ILE A 198 -31.63 -27.12 -4.35
CA ILE A 198 -30.96 -26.23 -3.38
C ILE A 198 -31.73 -26.32 -2.08
N ASN A 199 -31.04 -26.61 -0.97
CA ASN A 199 -31.65 -26.75 0.37
C ASN A 199 -32.88 -27.69 0.40
N GLY A 200 -32.84 -28.78 -0.37
CA GLY A 200 -33.93 -29.75 -0.47
C GLY A 200 -35.09 -29.35 -1.40
N HIS A 201 -35.06 -28.16 -2.01
CA HIS A 201 -36.09 -27.71 -2.95
C HIS A 201 -35.66 -27.91 -4.40
N PHE A 202 -36.40 -28.77 -5.10
CA PHE A 202 -36.24 -29.02 -6.54
C PHE A 202 -37.14 -28.07 -7.34
N ARG A 203 -36.53 -27.13 -8.08
CA ARG A 203 -37.24 -26.09 -8.85
C ARG A 203 -36.51 -25.76 -10.14
N GLY A 204 -37.24 -25.20 -11.12
CA GLY A 204 -36.64 -24.62 -12.32
C GLY A 204 -35.76 -23.42 -11.98
N ARG A 205 -34.66 -23.27 -12.71
CA ARG A 205 -33.65 -22.23 -12.48
C ARG A 205 -33.73 -21.16 -13.55
N CYS A 206 -33.99 -19.92 -13.14
CA CYS A 206 -34.22 -18.81 -14.05
C CYS A 206 -33.78 -17.48 -13.45
N TRP A 207 -33.35 -16.57 -14.32
CA TRP A 207 -33.01 -15.18 -14.01
C TRP A 207 -34.23 -14.26 -14.01
N SER A 208 -35.26 -14.65 -14.77
CA SER A 208 -36.54 -13.94 -14.90
C SER A 208 -37.61 -14.87 -15.49
N GLN A 209 -38.82 -14.34 -15.68
CA GLN A 209 -39.91 -15.03 -16.40
C GLN A 209 -39.58 -15.40 -17.85
N ASN A 210 -38.57 -14.77 -18.46
CA ASN A 210 -38.22 -14.94 -19.87
C ASN A 210 -36.88 -15.66 -20.08
N HIS A 211 -36.03 -15.73 -19.06
CA HIS A 211 -34.67 -16.25 -19.20
C HIS A 211 -34.37 -17.33 -18.16
N CYS A 212 -34.14 -18.55 -18.64
CA CYS A 212 -33.61 -19.64 -17.83
C CYS A 212 -32.15 -19.37 -17.43
N GLN A 213 -31.71 -19.97 -16.32
CA GLN A 213 -30.29 -20.00 -15.96
C GLN A 213 -29.60 -21.04 -16.83
N THR A 214 -28.64 -20.59 -17.63
CA THR A 214 -27.83 -21.47 -18.45
C THR A 214 -26.92 -22.31 -17.56
N MET A 215 -26.89 -23.62 -17.80
CA MET A 215 -26.04 -24.57 -17.08
C MET A 215 -25.41 -25.54 -18.08
N CYS A 216 -24.10 -25.73 -17.97
CA CYS A 216 -23.39 -26.70 -18.79
C CYS A 216 -23.50 -28.11 -18.23
N MET A 217 -23.35 -29.10 -19.10
CA MET A 217 -23.26 -30.50 -18.67
C MET A 217 -22.05 -30.71 -17.76
N ASP A 218 -22.15 -31.59 -16.76
CA ASP A 218 -21.08 -31.82 -15.77
C ASP A 218 -19.75 -32.29 -16.39
N LYS A 219 -19.79 -32.86 -17.60
CA LYS A 219 -18.59 -33.26 -18.37
C LYS A 219 -17.79 -32.06 -18.91
N CYS A 220 -18.38 -30.87 -18.99
CA CYS A 220 -17.70 -29.69 -19.48
C CYS A 220 -16.84 -29.10 -18.35
N LYS A 221 -15.52 -29.09 -18.55
CA LYS A 221 -14.60 -28.54 -17.55
C LYS A 221 -14.89 -27.06 -17.30
N HIS A 222 -14.86 -26.67 -16.03
CA HIS A 222 -15.07 -25.29 -15.55
C HIS A 222 -16.42 -24.67 -15.99
N GLY A 223 -17.43 -25.50 -16.25
CA GLY A 223 -18.77 -25.03 -16.57
C GLY A 223 -18.87 -24.18 -17.84
N SER A 224 -17.99 -24.40 -18.83
CA SER A 224 -17.95 -23.61 -20.06
C SER A 224 -18.49 -24.40 -21.26
N CYS A 225 -19.55 -23.90 -21.88
CA CYS A 225 -20.19 -24.51 -23.05
C CYS A 225 -20.74 -23.46 -24.03
N SER A 226 -20.96 -23.88 -25.27
CA SER A 226 -21.64 -23.08 -26.28
C SER A 226 -23.15 -22.97 -25.97
N PRO A 227 -23.89 -22.06 -26.65
CA PRO A 227 -25.35 -21.98 -26.50
C PRO A 227 -26.10 -23.29 -26.80
N GLN A 228 -25.50 -24.20 -27.56
CA GLN A 228 -26.05 -25.53 -27.86
C GLN A 228 -25.66 -26.60 -26.82
N GLY A 229 -24.98 -26.21 -25.73
CA GLY A 229 -24.56 -27.12 -24.65
C GLY A 229 -23.31 -27.97 -24.98
N GLN A 230 -22.58 -27.65 -26.05
CA GLN A 230 -21.34 -28.34 -26.40
C GLN A 230 -20.16 -27.75 -25.63
N CYS A 231 -19.28 -28.58 -25.10
CA CYS A 231 -18.19 -28.10 -24.25
C CYS A 231 -17.19 -27.24 -25.02
N CYS A 232 -16.77 -26.14 -24.40
CA CYS A 232 -15.75 -25.27 -24.94
C CYS A 232 -14.34 -25.85 -24.78
N HIS A 233 -13.35 -25.19 -25.38
CA HIS A 233 -11.95 -25.52 -25.13
C HIS A 233 -11.59 -25.34 -23.64
N ASP A 234 -10.66 -26.14 -23.12
CA ASP A 234 -10.26 -26.15 -21.70
C ASP A 234 -9.70 -24.81 -21.18
N GLN A 235 -9.24 -23.96 -22.10
CA GLN A 235 -8.73 -22.60 -21.82
C GLN A 235 -9.81 -21.51 -21.92
N CYS A 236 -11.05 -21.85 -22.31
CA CYS A 236 -12.17 -20.93 -22.31
C CYS A 236 -12.82 -20.83 -20.92
N LEU A 237 -13.44 -19.69 -20.64
CA LEU A 237 -14.24 -19.44 -19.44
C LEU A 237 -15.56 -18.78 -19.82
N GLY A 238 -16.64 -19.21 -19.16
CA GLY A 238 -18.00 -18.71 -19.36
C GLY A 238 -18.71 -19.25 -20.61
N GLY A 239 -18.05 -19.26 -21.77
CA GLY A 239 -18.60 -19.83 -22.98
C GLY A 239 -17.71 -19.69 -24.22
N CYS A 240 -18.22 -20.12 -25.37
CA CYS A 240 -17.52 -20.07 -26.66
C CYS A 240 -18.52 -19.97 -27.83
N SER A 241 -18.08 -19.34 -28.93
CA SER A 241 -18.81 -19.34 -30.20
C SER A 241 -18.61 -20.63 -30.99
N GLU A 242 -17.44 -21.27 -30.85
CA GLU A 242 -17.15 -22.56 -31.47
C GLU A 242 -16.65 -23.56 -30.41
N PRO A 243 -17.27 -24.75 -30.31
CA PRO A 243 -16.83 -25.79 -29.38
C PRO A 243 -15.39 -26.23 -29.65
N GLY A 244 -14.62 -26.46 -28.58
CA GLY A 244 -13.25 -26.98 -28.68
C GLY A 244 -12.20 -26.03 -29.28
N ASN A 245 -12.54 -24.81 -29.69
CA ASN A 245 -11.58 -23.85 -30.26
C ASN A 245 -11.15 -22.80 -29.22
N SER A 246 -9.85 -22.72 -28.93
CA SER A 246 -9.25 -21.77 -27.98
C SER A 246 -9.28 -20.31 -28.41
N SER A 247 -9.55 -20.02 -29.69
CA SER A 247 -9.67 -18.66 -30.22
C SER A 247 -11.11 -18.17 -30.30
N SER A 248 -12.07 -19.05 -30.05
CA SER A 248 -13.50 -18.78 -30.13
C SER A 248 -14.14 -18.66 -28.74
N CYS A 249 -13.35 -18.35 -27.71
CA CYS A 249 -13.82 -18.20 -26.34
C CYS A 249 -14.49 -16.83 -26.11
N VAL A 250 -15.46 -16.78 -25.19
CA VAL A 250 -16.02 -15.51 -24.69
C VAL A 250 -15.00 -14.80 -23.78
N SER A 251 -14.34 -15.55 -22.91
CA SER A 251 -13.25 -15.09 -22.06
C SER A 251 -12.23 -16.21 -21.90
N CYS A 252 -10.97 -15.84 -21.66
CA CYS A 252 -9.92 -16.81 -21.37
C CYS A 252 -9.92 -17.17 -19.90
N ARG A 253 -9.82 -18.46 -19.58
CA ARG A 253 -9.68 -18.92 -18.19
C ARG A 253 -8.40 -18.39 -17.56
N ASN A 254 -7.28 -18.63 -18.23
CA ASN A 254 -5.96 -18.19 -17.79
C ASN A 254 -5.61 -16.85 -18.45
N LEU A 255 -4.92 -16.89 -19.59
CA LEU A 255 -4.34 -15.71 -20.21
C LEU A 255 -4.80 -15.53 -21.66
N HIS A 256 -5.05 -14.29 -22.03
CA HIS A 256 -5.35 -13.88 -23.39
C HIS A 256 -4.09 -13.42 -24.13
N HIS A 257 -3.80 -14.00 -25.30
CA HIS A 257 -2.69 -13.60 -26.15
C HIS A 257 -3.11 -13.56 -27.62
N GLY A 258 -3.05 -12.38 -28.25
CA GLY A 258 -3.53 -12.20 -29.61
C GLY A 258 -5.03 -12.43 -29.70
N SER A 259 -5.46 -13.48 -30.41
CA SER A 259 -6.84 -13.93 -30.53
C SER A 259 -7.10 -15.26 -29.83
N THR A 260 -6.17 -15.74 -29.00
CA THR A 260 -6.19 -17.11 -28.46
C THR A 260 -6.05 -17.12 -26.94
N CYS A 261 -6.79 -18.03 -26.30
CA CYS A 261 -6.65 -18.32 -24.88
C CYS A 261 -5.54 -19.33 -24.64
N VAL A 262 -4.56 -18.92 -23.84
CA VAL A 262 -3.35 -19.69 -23.52
C VAL A 262 -3.22 -19.90 -22.02
N GLU A 263 -2.57 -20.98 -21.62
CA GLU A 263 -2.33 -21.28 -20.21
C GLU A 263 -1.21 -20.40 -19.61
N LYS A 264 -0.14 -20.19 -20.38
CA LYS A 264 1.02 -19.37 -20.02
C LYS A 264 1.35 -18.43 -21.16
N CYS A 265 1.88 -17.24 -20.83
CA CYS A 265 2.36 -16.35 -21.88
C CYS A 265 3.50 -17.02 -22.67
N PRO A 266 3.54 -16.84 -24.00
CA PRO A 266 4.68 -17.26 -24.81
C PRO A 266 5.99 -16.62 -24.33
N PRO A 267 7.16 -17.20 -24.69
CA PRO A 267 8.45 -16.56 -24.43
C PRO A 267 8.45 -15.10 -24.90
N GLU A 268 9.12 -14.23 -24.13
CA GLU A 268 9.23 -12.77 -24.37
C GLU A 268 7.96 -11.94 -24.09
N TYR A 269 6.86 -12.57 -23.66
CA TYR A 269 5.66 -11.89 -23.18
C TYR A 269 5.52 -12.00 -21.67
N TYR A 270 4.85 -11.00 -21.08
CA TYR A 270 4.65 -10.88 -19.64
C TYR A 270 3.16 -10.83 -19.30
N ILE A 271 2.80 -11.41 -18.16
CA ILE A 271 1.44 -11.33 -17.61
C ILE A 271 1.16 -9.89 -17.20
N PHE A 272 0.04 -9.33 -17.65
CA PHE A 272 -0.42 -8.00 -17.29
C PHE A 272 -1.84 -8.08 -16.70
N ASN A 273 -2.02 -7.44 -15.55
CA ASN A 273 -3.27 -7.42 -14.78
C ASN A 273 -3.91 -8.82 -14.56
N GLY A 274 -3.11 -9.88 -14.61
CA GLY A 274 -3.53 -11.26 -14.32
C GLY A 274 -4.40 -11.94 -15.39
N TRP A 275 -4.62 -11.34 -16.57
CA TRP A 275 -5.54 -11.91 -17.57
C TRP A 275 -5.05 -11.88 -19.02
N ARG A 276 -4.01 -11.10 -19.35
CA ARG A 276 -3.47 -11.04 -20.72
C ARG A 276 -1.95 -10.99 -20.76
N CYS A 277 -1.41 -11.32 -21.92
CA CYS A 277 0.01 -11.28 -22.23
C CYS A 277 0.35 -10.00 -23.01
N VAL A 278 1.39 -9.31 -22.56
CA VAL A 278 1.89 -8.06 -23.18
C VAL A 278 3.38 -8.16 -23.49
N SER A 279 3.84 -7.43 -24.49
CA SER A 279 5.26 -7.39 -24.85
C SER A 279 6.07 -6.60 -23.81
N TYR A 280 7.39 -6.78 -23.84
CA TYR A 280 8.31 -5.91 -23.10
C TYR A 280 8.09 -4.42 -23.41
N SER A 281 7.90 -4.08 -24.69
CA SER A 281 7.68 -2.70 -25.13
C SER A 281 6.45 -2.08 -24.48
N PHE A 282 5.33 -2.81 -24.41
CA PHE A 282 4.12 -2.35 -23.74
C PHE A 282 4.37 -1.96 -22.27
N CYS A 283 5.07 -2.81 -21.52
CA CYS A 283 5.39 -2.54 -20.11
C CYS A 283 6.33 -1.32 -19.97
N LYS A 284 7.31 -1.21 -20.88
CA LYS A 284 8.25 -0.09 -20.91
C LYS A 284 7.58 1.23 -21.25
N ASP A 285 6.67 1.25 -22.21
CA ASP A 285 5.96 2.46 -22.62
C ASP A 285 5.07 2.98 -21.49
N LEU A 286 4.38 2.09 -20.76
CA LEU A 286 3.62 2.47 -19.56
C LEU A 286 4.50 3.08 -18.46
N HIS A 287 5.65 2.46 -18.20
CA HIS A 287 6.63 2.99 -17.26
C HIS A 287 7.06 4.41 -17.65
N GLN A 288 7.47 4.60 -18.91
CA GLN A 288 7.96 5.89 -19.42
C GLN A 288 6.88 6.97 -19.39
N GLN A 289 5.64 6.66 -19.79
CA GLN A 289 4.51 7.58 -19.71
C GLN A 289 4.29 8.09 -18.28
N CYS A 290 4.41 7.21 -17.28
CA CYS A 290 4.26 7.62 -15.90
C CYS A 290 5.42 8.49 -15.42
N VAL A 291 6.67 8.13 -15.75
CA VAL A 291 7.86 8.95 -15.45
C VAL A 291 7.72 10.35 -16.03
N GLU A 292 7.27 10.48 -17.28
CA GLU A 292 7.05 11.78 -17.93
C GLU A 292 5.92 12.58 -17.28
N THR A 293 4.82 11.91 -16.89
CA THR A 293 3.70 12.54 -16.19
C THR A 293 4.14 13.12 -14.85
N LYS A 294 4.87 12.33 -14.05
CA LYS A 294 5.45 12.78 -12.76
C LYS A 294 6.38 13.98 -12.93
N ARG A 295 7.20 13.99 -13.98
CA ARG A 295 8.09 15.13 -14.31
C ARG A 295 7.34 16.41 -14.62
N ARG A 296 6.18 16.32 -15.30
CA ARG A 296 5.40 17.51 -15.70
C ARG A 296 4.58 18.09 -14.55
N GLN A 297 4.07 17.25 -13.64
CA GLN A 297 3.04 17.66 -12.67
C GLN A 297 3.55 17.94 -11.25
N ASN A 298 4.82 17.67 -10.89
CA ASN A 298 5.39 17.94 -9.54
C ASN A 298 4.51 17.47 -8.36
N GLN A 299 3.68 16.44 -8.58
CA GLN A 299 2.68 15.95 -7.64
C GLN A 299 2.58 14.42 -7.76
N GLU A 300 2.03 13.76 -6.73
CA GLU A 300 1.71 12.33 -6.77
C GLU A 300 0.67 12.06 -7.87
N SER A 301 1.16 11.76 -9.07
CA SER A 301 0.33 11.26 -10.16
C SER A 301 -0.21 9.88 -9.79
N GLY A 302 -1.49 9.61 -10.00
CA GLY A 302 -2.11 8.29 -9.81
C GLY A 302 -1.69 7.23 -10.85
N CYS A 303 -0.47 7.31 -11.39
CA CYS A 303 0.11 6.33 -12.30
C CYS A 303 1.25 5.58 -11.62
N TYR A 304 1.59 4.41 -12.17
CA TYR A 304 2.64 3.54 -11.66
C TYR A 304 3.81 3.42 -12.62
N GLU A 305 5.02 3.40 -12.07
CA GLU A 305 6.25 3.13 -12.80
C GLU A 305 6.41 1.61 -12.94
N TYR A 306 5.65 1.02 -13.87
CA TYR A 306 5.58 -0.44 -14.04
C TYR A 306 6.97 -1.10 -14.16
N VAL A 307 7.10 -2.27 -13.56
CA VAL A 307 8.31 -3.09 -13.48
C VAL A 307 8.01 -4.55 -13.83
N ILE A 308 9.05 -5.31 -14.16
CA ILE A 308 8.95 -6.72 -14.51
C ILE A 308 9.49 -7.58 -13.38
N HIS A 309 8.68 -8.52 -12.93
CA HIS A 309 9.05 -9.50 -11.91
C HIS A 309 8.36 -10.84 -12.16
N ASN A 310 9.10 -11.95 -12.09
CA ASN A 310 8.60 -13.32 -12.26
C ASN A 310 7.65 -13.52 -13.46
N GLY A 311 8.00 -12.96 -14.62
CA GLY A 311 7.20 -13.09 -15.84
C GLY A 311 5.94 -12.22 -15.89
N ALA A 312 5.78 -11.26 -14.98
CA ALA A 312 4.67 -10.32 -14.94
C ALA A 312 5.15 -8.85 -15.02
N CYS A 313 4.35 -8.00 -15.67
CA CYS A 313 4.49 -6.55 -15.65
C CYS A 313 3.56 -6.01 -14.55
N ILE A 314 4.15 -5.50 -13.46
CA ILE A 314 3.45 -5.14 -12.21
C ILE A 314 3.73 -3.67 -11.83
N PRO A 315 2.86 -3.03 -11.02
CA PRO A 315 3.00 -1.61 -10.68
C PRO A 315 4.25 -1.24 -9.88
N GLU A 316 4.69 -2.12 -8.98
CA GLU A 316 5.84 -1.92 -8.08
C GLU A 316 6.52 -3.25 -7.77
N CYS A 317 7.80 -3.21 -7.36
CA CYS A 317 8.50 -4.42 -6.94
C CYS A 317 7.92 -4.96 -5.63
N PRO A 318 7.75 -6.28 -5.48
CA PRO A 318 7.30 -6.86 -4.23
C PRO A 318 8.34 -6.68 -3.12
N SER A 319 7.90 -6.86 -1.87
CA SER A 319 8.77 -6.77 -0.70
C SER A 319 10.02 -7.65 -0.84
N GLY A 320 11.19 -7.08 -0.55
CA GLY A 320 12.49 -7.76 -0.73
C GLY A 320 13.11 -7.58 -2.12
N TYR A 321 12.45 -6.86 -3.05
CA TYR A 321 12.98 -6.53 -4.36
C TYR A 321 12.98 -5.01 -4.64
N SER A 322 13.89 -4.55 -5.49
CA SER A 322 13.97 -3.15 -5.94
C SER A 322 14.35 -3.06 -7.43
N SER A 323 13.87 -2.01 -8.09
CA SER A 323 14.17 -1.66 -9.49
C SER A 323 15.16 -0.50 -9.64
N LEU A 324 15.60 0.14 -8.55
CA LEU A 324 16.39 1.38 -8.58
C LEU A 324 17.68 1.30 -9.44
N ASN A 325 18.29 0.12 -9.50
CA ASN A 325 19.54 -0.12 -10.26
C ASN A 325 19.31 -0.97 -11.52
N SER A 326 18.08 -0.98 -12.05
CA SER A 326 17.70 -1.85 -13.17
C SER A 326 17.41 -1.05 -14.44
N THR A 327 18.27 -1.19 -15.44
CA THR A 327 18.07 -0.59 -16.77
C THR A 327 17.01 -1.30 -17.61
N ARG A 328 16.56 -2.50 -17.18
CA ARG A 328 15.60 -3.35 -17.90
C ARG A 328 14.23 -3.44 -17.21
N LEU A 329 13.92 -2.52 -16.29
CA LEU A 329 12.69 -2.55 -15.48
C LEU A 329 12.55 -3.81 -14.60
N MET A 330 13.59 -4.63 -14.48
CA MET A 330 13.52 -5.90 -13.73
C MET A 330 13.75 -5.67 -12.24
N CYS A 331 12.87 -6.22 -11.41
CA CYS A 331 13.04 -6.24 -9.96
C CYS A 331 14.16 -7.20 -9.55
N LYS A 332 15.16 -6.70 -8.81
CA LYS A 332 16.28 -7.50 -8.28
C LYS A 332 16.15 -7.67 -6.77
N PRO A 333 16.52 -8.83 -6.20
CA PRO A 333 16.46 -9.03 -4.75
C PRO A 333 17.45 -8.08 -4.05
N CYS A 334 17.02 -7.51 -2.94
CA CYS A 334 17.84 -6.65 -2.10
C CYS A 334 18.75 -7.52 -1.21
N ALA A 335 19.98 -7.08 -0.94
CA ALA A 335 20.91 -7.77 -0.02
C ALA A 335 20.54 -7.60 1.48
N GLY A 336 19.36 -7.04 1.77
CA GLY A 336 18.86 -6.64 3.08
C GLY A 336 17.49 -5.95 2.93
N PRO A 337 17.07 -5.10 3.90
CA PRO A 337 15.90 -4.24 3.73
C PRO A 337 16.04 -3.42 2.44
N CYS A 338 15.00 -3.41 1.60
CA CYS A 338 15.11 -2.70 0.32
C CYS A 338 15.22 -1.20 0.54
N PRO A 339 16.17 -0.54 -0.16
CA PRO A 339 16.27 0.91 -0.07
C PRO A 339 14.97 1.56 -0.55
N LYS A 340 14.38 2.39 0.30
CA LYS A 340 13.22 3.22 -0.02
C LYS A 340 13.69 4.65 -0.11
N GLU A 341 13.68 5.18 -1.33
CA GLU A 341 14.03 6.58 -1.59
C GLU A 341 12.78 7.46 -1.43
N CYS A 342 12.88 8.45 -0.54
CA CYS A 342 11.81 9.36 -0.22
C CYS A 342 12.18 10.77 -0.68
N LYS A 343 11.40 11.30 -1.64
CA LYS A 343 11.73 12.54 -2.36
C LYS A 343 11.20 13.80 -1.69
N GLY A 344 11.88 14.91 -1.92
CA GLY A 344 11.49 16.25 -1.48
C GLY A 344 11.98 16.62 -0.08
N ASN A 345 11.98 17.92 0.21
CA ASN A 345 12.46 18.45 1.48
C ASN A 345 11.54 18.02 2.63
N LYS A 346 12.14 17.50 3.70
CA LYS A 346 11.44 16.95 4.86
C LYS A 346 11.63 17.87 6.06
N THR A 347 10.56 18.54 6.45
CA THR A 347 10.51 19.27 7.73
C THR A 347 9.90 18.36 8.79
N ILE A 348 10.64 18.11 9.86
CA ILE A 348 10.23 17.30 11.01
C ILE A 348 10.01 18.24 12.19
N ASP A 349 8.76 18.66 12.39
CA ASP A 349 8.33 19.55 13.47
C ASP A 349 7.45 18.83 14.53
N SER A 350 7.05 17.59 14.23
CA SER A 350 6.09 16.80 15.01
C SER A 350 6.33 15.30 14.83
N VAL A 351 5.80 14.48 15.74
CA VAL A 351 5.83 13.00 15.60
C VAL A 351 5.16 12.56 14.30
N THR A 352 4.03 13.17 13.93
CA THR A 352 3.31 12.86 12.68
C THR A 352 4.18 13.07 11.43
N SER A 353 4.90 14.20 11.38
CA SER A 353 5.82 14.48 10.27
C SER A 353 6.98 13.47 10.19
N ALA A 354 7.45 12.96 11.33
CA ALA A 354 8.46 11.90 11.36
C ALA A 354 7.89 10.55 10.90
N GLN A 355 6.69 10.18 11.35
CA GLN A 355 6.04 8.91 11.00
C GLN A 355 5.81 8.76 9.49
N ALA A 356 5.59 9.86 8.77
CA ALA A 356 5.49 9.86 7.32
C ALA A 356 6.78 9.37 6.61
N LEU A 357 7.92 9.36 7.31
CA LEU A 357 9.21 8.88 6.82
C LEU A 357 9.52 7.44 7.24
N ARG A 358 8.58 6.73 7.87
CA ARG A 358 8.77 5.32 8.25
C ARG A 358 9.17 4.47 7.04
N GLY A 359 10.25 3.74 7.23
CA GLY A 359 10.84 2.84 6.24
C GLY A 359 11.67 3.53 5.15
N CYS A 360 11.79 4.86 5.14
CA CYS A 360 12.72 5.55 4.24
C CYS A 360 14.17 5.24 4.64
N THR A 361 15.01 4.91 3.65
CA THR A 361 16.44 4.69 3.85
C THR A 361 17.28 5.78 3.20
N VAL A 362 16.79 6.38 2.11
CA VAL A 362 17.45 7.48 1.38
C VAL A 362 16.50 8.66 1.28
N ILE A 363 16.96 9.86 1.63
CA ILE A 363 16.22 11.10 1.44
C ILE A 363 16.78 11.86 0.24
N GLU A 364 16.01 11.95 -0.85
CA GLU A 364 16.31 12.79 -2.01
C GLU A 364 15.80 14.23 -1.75
N GLY A 365 16.52 14.94 -0.90
CA GLY A 365 16.20 16.31 -0.48
C GLY A 365 16.89 16.71 0.84
N ASN A 366 16.43 17.81 1.42
CA ASN A 366 16.95 18.32 2.70
C ASN A 366 16.13 17.81 3.89
N VAL A 367 16.77 17.65 5.05
CA VAL A 367 16.09 17.28 6.30
C VAL A 367 16.23 18.43 7.30
N ILE A 368 15.10 18.95 7.77
CA ILE A 368 15.04 20.07 8.73
C ILE A 368 14.25 19.63 9.96
N ILE A 369 14.89 19.52 11.12
CA ILE A 369 14.26 19.13 12.38
C ILE A 369 14.07 20.36 13.27
N LYS A 370 12.82 20.61 13.68
CA LYS A 370 12.37 21.78 14.45
C LYS A 370 11.43 21.40 15.60
N ILE A 371 11.62 20.21 16.18
CA ILE A 371 10.70 19.67 17.17
C ILE A 371 10.87 20.35 18.54
N ARG A 372 9.82 21.04 18.98
CA ARG A 372 9.84 21.85 20.22
C ARG A 372 9.34 21.09 21.46
N GLY A 373 8.49 20.09 21.26
CA GLY A 373 7.96 19.28 22.36
C GLY A 373 7.00 18.19 21.89
N GLY A 374 6.59 17.34 22.84
CA GLY A 374 5.64 16.23 22.65
C GLY A 374 5.98 15.07 23.59
N ASN A 375 5.20 13.99 23.51
CA ASN A 375 5.38 12.81 24.35
C ASN A 375 6.20 11.74 23.62
N ASN A 376 7.11 11.06 24.32
CA ASN A 376 7.93 9.95 23.80
C ASN A 376 8.68 10.28 22.50
N ILE A 377 9.21 11.50 22.40
CA ILE A 377 9.76 12.01 21.14
C ILE A 377 10.93 11.16 20.67
N ALA A 378 11.85 10.81 21.56
CA ALA A 378 13.03 10.03 21.22
C ALA A 378 12.68 8.66 20.60
N ALA A 379 11.75 7.93 21.22
CA ALA A 379 11.33 6.61 20.75
C ALA A 379 10.60 6.68 19.40
N GLU A 380 9.71 7.66 19.22
CA GLU A 380 8.97 7.83 17.96
C GLU A 380 9.87 8.28 16.81
N LEU A 381 10.84 9.16 17.07
CA LEU A 381 11.83 9.57 16.09
C LEU A 381 12.74 8.39 15.72
N GLU A 382 13.17 7.55 16.67
CA GLU A 382 13.98 6.37 16.36
C GLU A 382 13.20 5.36 15.52
N ALA A 383 11.95 5.06 15.90
CA ALA A 383 11.09 4.16 15.14
C ALA A 383 10.82 4.67 13.71
N SER A 384 10.77 5.99 13.53
CA SER A 384 10.38 6.59 12.25
C SER A 384 11.56 6.94 11.35
N LEU A 385 12.67 7.40 11.91
CA LEU A 385 13.83 7.92 11.19
C LEU A 385 15.07 7.03 11.33
N GLY A 386 15.05 6.03 12.20
CA GLY A 386 16.23 5.19 12.50
C GLY A 386 16.69 4.29 11.36
N GLN A 387 15.92 4.17 10.29
CA GLN A 387 16.32 3.44 9.07
C GLN A 387 17.00 4.32 8.02
N ILE A 388 17.01 5.65 8.19
CA ILE A 388 17.64 6.56 7.24
C ILE A 388 19.15 6.36 7.29
N GLU A 389 19.73 6.06 6.14
CA GLU A 389 21.16 5.80 5.92
C GLU A 389 21.84 6.94 5.17
N GLU A 390 21.13 7.61 4.25
CA GLU A 390 21.66 8.67 3.39
C GLU A 390 20.71 9.88 3.29
N ILE A 391 21.28 11.08 3.40
CA ILE A 391 20.63 12.36 3.09
C ILE A 391 21.39 13.02 1.92
N ARG A 392 20.73 13.25 0.79
CA ARG A 392 21.38 13.87 -0.38
C ARG A 392 21.63 15.36 -0.22
N GLY A 393 20.72 16.08 0.44
CA GLY A 393 20.84 17.50 0.73
C GLY A 393 21.66 17.77 2.00
N TYR A 394 21.15 18.69 2.84
CA TYR A 394 21.71 19.01 4.16
C TYR A 394 20.81 18.52 5.31
N LEU A 395 21.40 18.45 6.52
CA LEU A 395 20.69 18.21 7.78
C LEU A 395 20.72 19.48 8.65
N SER A 396 19.54 19.99 9.02
CA SER A 396 19.39 21.23 9.78
C SER A 396 18.59 21.00 11.06
N LEU A 397 19.18 21.32 12.21
CA LEU A 397 18.63 21.24 13.56
C LEU A 397 18.42 22.67 14.06
N ARG A 398 17.17 23.13 14.09
CA ARG A 398 16.85 24.53 14.43
C ARG A 398 15.78 24.60 15.49
N ARG A 399 16.08 25.17 16.65
CA ARG A 399 15.09 25.31 17.73
C ARG A 399 14.47 23.97 18.12
N ALA A 400 15.25 22.89 18.06
CA ALA A 400 14.80 21.54 18.36
C ALA A 400 14.89 21.28 19.87
N TYR A 401 14.11 22.03 20.66
CA TYR A 401 14.22 22.07 22.11
C TYR A 401 13.90 20.74 22.80
N ALA A 402 13.20 19.82 22.14
CA ALA A 402 12.91 18.49 22.68
C ALA A 402 14.09 17.51 22.60
N LEU A 403 15.10 17.79 21.76
CA LEU A 403 16.19 16.86 21.48
C LEU A 403 17.32 16.97 22.50
N VAL A 404 17.74 15.83 23.01
CA VAL A 404 18.94 15.69 23.87
C VAL A 404 20.10 15.01 23.13
N SER A 405 19.79 14.14 22.15
CA SER A 405 20.76 13.43 21.31
C SER A 405 20.23 13.23 19.88
N LEU A 406 21.12 12.96 18.91
CA LEU A 406 20.78 12.54 17.54
C LEU A 406 20.87 11.02 17.34
N SER A 407 21.02 10.26 18.43
CA SER A 407 21.10 8.78 18.41
C SER A 407 19.95 8.09 17.68
N PHE A 408 18.77 8.72 17.60
CA PHE A 408 17.62 8.23 16.85
C PHE A 408 17.89 8.12 15.33
N LEU A 409 18.82 8.90 14.77
CA LEU A 409 19.34 8.73 13.40
C LEU A 409 20.41 7.63 13.40
N ARG A 410 20.04 6.44 13.88
CA ARG A 410 20.97 5.36 14.23
C ARG A 410 21.80 4.87 13.05
N LYS A 411 21.19 4.81 11.88
CA LYS A 411 21.81 4.28 10.66
C LYS A 411 22.37 5.34 9.71
N LEU A 412 22.21 6.62 10.00
CA LEU A 412 22.69 7.67 9.11
C LEU A 412 24.21 7.55 8.96
N ARG A 413 24.71 7.38 7.74
CA ARG A 413 26.14 7.25 7.43
C ARG A 413 26.64 8.31 6.48
N LEU A 414 25.76 8.92 5.68
CA LEU A 414 26.16 9.81 4.60
C LEU A 414 25.25 11.05 4.51
N ILE A 415 25.89 12.23 4.46
CA ILE A 415 25.28 13.49 4.04
C ILE A 415 26.06 13.99 2.83
N LYS A 416 25.43 14.02 1.64
CA LYS A 416 26.14 14.36 0.40
C LYS A 416 26.40 15.86 0.25
N GLY A 417 25.45 16.71 0.69
CA GLY A 417 25.55 18.15 0.49
C GLY A 417 25.34 18.58 -0.97
N GLU A 418 24.52 17.87 -1.74
CA GLU A 418 24.09 18.28 -3.10
C GLU A 418 23.34 19.63 -3.06
N GLN A 419 22.69 19.91 -1.93
CA GLN A 419 22.13 21.20 -1.55
C GLN A 419 22.67 21.58 -0.17
N LEU A 420 22.92 22.88 0.05
CA LEU A 420 23.51 23.40 1.28
C LEU A 420 22.61 24.47 1.90
N GLU A 421 22.52 24.48 3.21
CA GLU A 421 21.82 25.53 3.95
C GLU A 421 22.62 26.84 3.82
N GLY A 422 21.96 27.88 3.31
CA GLY A 422 22.59 29.16 3.00
C GLY A 422 23.74 29.04 2.00
N ASP A 423 23.67 28.06 1.09
CA ASP A 423 24.69 27.74 0.08
C ASP A 423 26.06 27.35 0.65
N VAL A 424 26.12 27.01 1.94
CA VAL A 424 27.38 26.81 2.66
C VAL A 424 27.40 25.54 3.50
N TYR A 425 26.34 25.27 4.26
CA TYR A 425 26.39 24.28 5.33
C TYR A 425 25.64 23.00 4.97
N ALA A 426 26.30 21.85 5.09
CA ALA A 426 25.66 20.54 4.96
C ALA A 426 25.12 20.01 6.29
N PHE A 427 25.65 20.52 7.40
CA PHE A 427 25.12 20.28 8.73
C PHE A 427 24.96 21.61 9.47
N TYR A 428 23.75 21.91 9.94
CA TYR A 428 23.42 23.19 10.54
C TYR A 428 22.73 23.02 11.89
N ALA A 429 23.39 23.35 13.00
CA ALA A 429 22.83 23.26 14.35
C ALA A 429 22.76 24.65 15.02
N LEU A 430 21.56 25.17 15.17
CA LEU A 430 21.29 26.48 15.75
C LEU A 430 20.21 26.43 16.84
N ASP A 431 20.52 27.01 18.00
CA ASP A 431 19.56 27.26 19.09
C ASP A 431 18.89 25.97 19.58
N ASN A 432 19.68 24.94 19.91
CA ASN A 432 19.19 23.68 20.46
C ASN A 432 19.53 23.59 21.96
N GLN A 433 18.68 24.17 22.79
CA GLN A 433 18.94 24.40 24.24
C GLN A 433 19.17 23.15 25.08
N ASN A 434 18.70 21.98 24.63
CA ASN A 434 18.81 20.73 25.39
C ASN A 434 19.71 19.68 24.76
N LEU A 435 20.27 19.95 23.58
CA LEU A 435 21.15 19.01 22.89
C LEU A 435 22.46 18.86 23.66
N ARG A 436 22.79 17.64 24.08
CA ARG A 436 23.98 17.31 24.89
C ARG A 436 25.00 16.46 24.13
N GLN A 437 24.51 15.57 23.28
CA GLN A 437 25.33 14.66 22.47
C GLN A 437 24.83 14.68 21.03
N LEU A 438 25.72 14.43 20.07
CA LEU A 438 25.33 14.18 18.68
C LEU A 438 25.09 12.68 18.48
N TRP A 439 26.17 11.90 18.45
CA TRP A 439 26.13 10.44 18.41
C TRP A 439 27.15 9.85 19.39
N ASP A 440 27.00 8.56 19.73
CA ASP A 440 28.09 7.79 20.33
C ASP A 440 29.13 7.47 19.25
N TRP A 441 30.13 8.36 19.12
CA TRP A 441 31.20 8.25 18.11
C TRP A 441 32.06 6.99 18.24
N SER A 442 32.00 6.25 19.36
CA SER A 442 32.66 4.95 19.47
C SER A 442 31.98 3.86 18.65
N LYS A 443 30.70 4.05 18.30
CA LYS A 443 29.85 3.08 17.58
C LYS A 443 29.28 3.64 16.28
N HIS A 444 29.43 4.94 16.05
CA HIS A 444 28.81 5.63 14.93
C HIS A 444 29.86 6.29 14.04
N ASN A 445 29.73 6.08 12.74
CA ASN A 445 30.50 6.75 11.70
C ASN A 445 29.55 7.54 10.80
N LEU A 446 30.00 8.71 10.33
CA LEU A 446 29.25 9.61 9.48
C LEU A 446 30.23 10.33 8.54
N THR A 447 29.92 10.37 7.26
CA THR A 447 30.68 11.13 6.25
C THR A 447 29.83 12.30 5.75
N ILE A 448 30.44 13.49 5.69
CA ILE A 448 29.86 14.67 5.03
C ILE A 448 30.69 14.94 3.77
N GLU A 449 30.18 14.67 2.58
CA GLU A 449 30.96 14.78 1.33
C GLU A 449 31.26 16.25 0.99
N HIS A 450 30.22 17.09 0.91
CA HIS A 450 30.34 18.51 0.57
C HIS A 450 29.75 19.40 1.66
N GLY A 451 30.16 20.67 1.68
CA GLY A 451 29.67 21.66 2.64
C GLY A 451 30.44 21.74 3.96
N ARG A 452 30.11 22.77 4.75
CA ARG A 452 30.66 23.05 6.09
C ARG A 452 29.67 22.66 7.20
N THR A 453 30.11 22.73 8.45
CA THR A 453 29.24 22.52 9.63
C THR A 453 29.08 23.81 10.42
N PHE A 454 27.87 24.10 10.88
CA PHE A 454 27.56 25.31 11.65
C PHE A 454 27.03 24.95 13.05
N PHE A 455 27.60 25.56 14.09
CA PHE A 455 27.20 25.35 15.49
C PHE A 455 27.16 26.65 16.28
N HIS A 456 25.95 27.13 16.60
CA HIS A 456 25.74 28.31 17.44
C HIS A 456 24.58 28.11 18.40
N TYR A 457 24.70 28.63 19.63
CA TYR A 457 23.65 28.59 20.65
C TYR A 457 23.19 27.17 21.03
N ASN A 458 24.13 26.22 21.15
CA ASN A 458 23.86 24.88 21.66
C ASN A 458 24.43 24.76 23.08
N SER A 459 23.74 25.37 24.05
CA SER A 459 24.33 25.68 25.35
C SER A 459 24.74 24.46 26.18
N LYS A 460 24.11 23.29 25.93
CA LYS A 460 24.46 22.04 26.61
C LYS A 460 25.32 21.09 25.78
N LEU A 461 25.67 21.46 24.54
CA LEU A 461 26.50 20.63 23.66
C LEU A 461 27.97 21.01 23.81
N CYS A 462 28.76 20.11 24.38
CA CYS A 462 30.16 20.36 24.64
C CYS A 462 31.00 20.52 23.37
N MET A 463 31.99 21.42 23.42
CA MET A 463 32.90 21.65 22.29
C MET A 463 33.67 20.39 21.89
N SER A 464 34.01 19.54 22.86
CA SER A 464 34.67 18.25 22.60
C SER A 464 33.85 17.32 21.71
N GLU A 465 32.52 17.34 21.81
CA GLU A 465 31.64 16.55 20.94
C GLU A 465 31.60 17.11 19.51
N ILE A 466 31.66 18.45 19.36
CA ILE A 466 31.73 19.12 18.05
C ILE A 466 33.08 18.84 17.38
N THR A 467 34.19 18.94 18.12
CA THR A 467 35.53 18.64 17.57
C THR A 467 35.66 17.19 17.13
N LYS A 468 35.12 16.23 17.91
CA LYS A 468 35.06 14.82 17.49
C LYS A 468 34.25 14.65 16.20
N MET A 469 33.11 15.34 16.08
CA MET A 469 32.33 15.31 14.85
C MET A 469 33.18 15.76 13.66
N GLU A 470 33.87 16.91 13.76
CA GLU A 470 34.69 17.44 12.67
C GLU A 470 35.78 16.46 12.20
N GLU A 471 36.34 15.68 13.13
CA GLU A 471 37.33 14.65 12.86
C GLU A 471 36.73 13.43 12.16
N VAL A 472 35.59 12.93 12.65
CA VAL A 472 34.89 11.77 12.06
C VAL A 472 34.33 12.10 10.67
N THR A 473 33.74 13.28 10.50
CA THR A 473 33.10 13.69 9.25
C THR A 473 34.08 14.26 8.21
N GLY A 474 35.34 14.50 8.61
CA GLY A 474 36.37 15.11 7.76
C GLY A 474 36.07 16.56 7.40
N THR A 475 35.35 17.31 8.24
CA THR A 475 34.97 18.72 7.98
C THR A 475 35.91 19.73 8.62
N LYS A 476 36.85 19.28 9.47
CA LYS A 476 37.77 20.13 10.24
C LYS A 476 38.51 21.19 9.40
N GLU A 477 39.05 20.79 8.24
CA GLU A 477 39.80 21.71 7.36
C GLU A 477 38.89 22.60 6.49
N ARG A 478 37.60 22.24 6.36
CA ARG A 478 36.62 22.99 5.57
C ARG A 478 35.99 24.13 6.36
N ASN A 479 35.88 23.99 7.67
CA ASN A 479 35.21 24.96 8.54
C ASN A 479 36.03 26.24 8.74
N GLN A 480 35.33 27.37 8.83
CA GLN A 480 35.91 28.67 9.17
C GLN A 480 35.75 28.98 10.66
N LYS A 481 36.57 29.90 11.15
CA LYS A 481 36.64 30.28 12.58
C LYS A 481 35.29 30.73 13.18
N ASN A 482 34.38 31.26 12.36
CA ASN A 482 33.08 31.78 12.81
C ASN A 482 31.94 30.77 12.68
N ASP A 483 32.19 29.60 12.06
CA ASP A 483 31.14 28.60 11.82
C ASP A 483 30.76 27.88 13.12
N ILE A 484 31.72 27.76 14.04
CA ILE A 484 31.56 27.14 15.35
C ILE A 484 31.85 28.18 16.43
N ALA A 485 30.80 28.61 17.14
CA ALA A 485 30.95 29.61 18.19
C ALA A 485 31.56 29.02 19.47
N LEU A 486 32.69 29.58 19.92
CA LEU A 486 33.35 29.14 21.15
C LEU A 486 32.61 29.52 22.43
N ARG A 487 31.78 30.57 22.39
CA ARG A 487 31.13 31.15 23.59
C ARG A 487 29.68 30.73 23.81
N THR A 488 29.04 30.13 22.80
CA THR A 488 27.60 29.81 22.83
C THR A 488 27.32 28.31 22.70
N ASN A 489 28.37 27.49 22.66
CA ASN A 489 28.27 26.03 22.67
C ASN A 489 28.91 25.53 23.97
N GLY A 490 28.15 24.74 24.74
CA GLY A 490 28.62 24.15 26.00
C GLY A 490 28.74 25.13 27.17
N ASP A 491 28.21 26.35 27.07
CA ASP A 491 28.26 27.37 28.14
C ASP A 491 27.38 27.03 29.36
N GLN A 492 26.48 26.05 29.24
CA GLN A 492 25.61 25.54 30.30
C GLN A 492 25.78 24.02 30.54
N ALA A 493 26.90 23.43 30.12
CA ALA A 493 27.21 22.02 30.36
C ALA A 493 28.53 21.82 31.10
N SER A 494 28.56 20.82 31.97
CA SER A 494 29.79 20.30 32.56
C SER A 494 30.50 19.40 31.55
N CYS A 495 31.42 19.97 30.77
CA CYS A 495 32.13 19.25 29.72
C CYS A 495 33.31 18.40 30.22
N GLU A 496 33.67 18.56 31.49
CA GLU A 496 34.64 17.71 32.18
C GLU A 496 33.90 16.63 32.96
N SER A 497 34.26 15.36 32.73
CA SER A 497 33.68 14.21 33.44
C SER A 497 34.75 13.50 34.26
N LYS A 498 34.36 13.02 35.43
CA LYS A 498 35.15 12.10 36.25
C LYS A 498 34.34 10.83 36.48
N SER A 499 34.95 9.68 36.23
CA SER A 499 34.31 8.39 36.45
C SER A 499 34.21 8.09 37.94
N LEU A 500 33.01 7.74 38.38
CA LEU A 500 32.76 7.16 39.70
C LEU A 500 32.80 5.64 39.59
N ASN A 501 33.45 4.98 40.54
CA ASN A 501 33.55 3.53 40.58
C ASN A 501 32.68 2.96 41.70
N PHE A 502 31.89 1.94 41.38
CA PHE A 502 31.16 1.17 42.38
C PHE A 502 32.14 0.41 43.29
N THR A 503 31.92 0.50 44.59
CA THR A 503 32.70 -0.22 45.61
C THR A 503 31.99 -1.50 46.04
N HIS A 504 30.66 -1.47 46.14
CA HIS A 504 29.86 -2.64 46.46
C HIS A 504 28.56 -2.69 45.65
N VAL A 505 28.27 -3.87 45.10
CA VAL A 505 27.00 -4.18 44.44
C VAL A 505 26.47 -5.48 45.03
N LYS A 506 25.35 -5.42 45.76
CA LYS A 506 24.70 -6.59 46.37
C LYS A 506 23.32 -6.79 45.78
N THR A 507 23.10 -7.93 45.14
CA THR A 507 21.84 -8.26 44.47
C THR A 507 20.99 -9.23 45.29
N SER A 508 19.68 -9.13 45.12
CA SER A 508 18.66 -10.04 45.65
C SER A 508 17.53 -10.19 44.61
N HIS A 509 16.54 -11.03 44.88
CA HIS A 509 15.46 -11.35 43.93
C HIS A 509 14.61 -10.13 43.51
N ASN A 510 14.54 -9.08 44.33
CA ASN A 510 13.72 -7.89 44.06
C ASN A 510 14.40 -6.56 44.42
N MET A 511 15.68 -6.57 44.76
CA MET A 511 16.41 -5.37 45.20
C MET A 511 17.88 -5.44 44.82
N ILE A 512 18.48 -4.27 44.57
CA ILE A 512 19.92 -4.11 44.33
C ILE A 512 20.41 -3.00 45.25
N MET A 513 21.43 -3.29 46.07
CA MET A 513 22.12 -2.30 46.89
C MET A 513 23.43 -1.91 46.20
N LEU A 514 23.62 -0.61 46.02
CA LEU A 514 24.77 -0.01 45.37
C LEU A 514 25.52 0.86 46.37
N LYS A 515 26.85 0.82 46.32
CA LYS A 515 27.75 1.81 46.90
C LYS A 515 28.84 2.17 45.92
N TRP A 516 29.28 3.42 45.93
CA TRP A 516 30.36 3.92 45.07
C TRP A 516 31.31 4.80 45.86
N ASN A 517 32.50 5.02 45.31
CA ASN A 517 33.52 5.86 45.93
C ASN A 517 32.95 7.26 46.22
N SER A 518 33.20 7.76 47.43
CA SER A 518 32.91 9.17 47.76
C SER A 518 33.61 10.12 46.78
N PHE A 519 32.88 11.11 46.28
CA PHE A 519 33.42 12.16 45.41
C PHE A 519 33.18 13.52 46.03
N TRP A 520 34.22 14.36 46.04
CA TRP A 520 34.15 15.75 46.47
C TRP A 520 34.89 16.63 45.45
N PRO A 521 34.20 17.61 44.84
CA PRO A 521 34.84 18.61 43.98
C PRO A 521 35.76 19.54 44.79
N SER A 522 36.56 20.34 44.09
CA SER A 522 37.52 21.28 44.70
C SER A 522 36.83 22.24 45.67
N ASP A 523 35.64 22.75 45.31
CA ASP A 523 34.71 23.40 46.23
C ASP A 523 33.56 22.45 46.53
N TYR A 524 33.49 21.94 47.76
CA TYR A 524 32.49 20.96 48.18
C TYR A 524 31.04 21.45 48.06
N ARG A 525 30.83 22.77 48.01
CA ARG A 525 29.49 23.37 47.84
C ARG A 525 28.93 23.16 46.44
N ASP A 526 29.79 22.83 45.48
CA ASP A 526 29.40 22.52 44.11
C ASP A 526 28.74 21.13 44.00
N LEU A 527 28.90 20.27 45.02
CA LEU A 527 28.25 18.98 45.07
C LEU A 527 26.89 19.09 45.76
N LEU A 528 25.82 19.07 44.96
CA LEU A 528 24.45 19.06 45.47
C LEU A 528 23.99 17.64 45.87
N GLY A 529 24.49 16.62 45.18
CA GLY A 529 24.14 15.22 45.41
C GLY A 529 24.51 14.33 44.23
N PHE A 530 24.07 13.08 44.28
CA PHE A 530 24.24 12.09 43.22
C PHE A 530 22.89 11.73 42.62
N MET A 531 22.88 11.38 41.34
CA MET A 531 21.72 10.80 40.67
C MET A 531 22.08 9.38 40.25
N VAL A 532 21.28 8.40 40.67
CA VAL A 532 21.40 7.01 40.22
C VAL A 532 20.36 6.78 39.13
N LEU A 533 20.79 6.41 37.94
CA LEU A 533 19.88 6.12 36.83
C LEU A 533 19.84 4.61 36.59
N TYR A 534 18.63 4.04 36.48
CA TYR A 534 18.46 2.62 36.15
C TYR A 534 17.27 2.31 35.25
N LYS A 535 17.38 1.27 34.42
CA LYS A 535 16.29 0.76 33.56
C LYS A 535 16.43 -0.73 33.27
N GLU A 536 15.32 -1.37 32.93
CA GLU A 536 15.31 -2.73 32.40
C GLU A 536 16.03 -2.76 31.04
N ALA A 537 17.01 -3.65 30.90
CA ALA A 537 17.90 -3.72 29.74
C ALA A 537 18.19 -5.19 29.39
N PRO A 538 17.37 -5.80 28.52
CA PRO A 538 17.59 -7.19 28.08
C PRO A 538 18.93 -7.39 27.36
N TYR A 539 19.50 -6.31 26.84
CA TYR A 539 20.75 -6.28 26.08
C TYR A 539 21.74 -5.28 26.70
N ARG A 540 23.04 -5.51 26.51
CA ARG A 540 24.12 -4.69 27.10
C ARG A 540 24.52 -3.44 26.30
N ASN A 541 23.78 -3.10 25.25
CA ASN A 541 24.11 -2.03 24.30
C ASN A 541 23.36 -0.72 24.59
N VAL A 542 23.16 -0.37 25.86
CA VAL A 542 22.38 0.79 26.30
C VAL A 542 23.28 2.02 26.49
N THR A 543 22.79 3.20 26.14
CA THR A 543 23.44 4.50 26.38
C THR A 543 22.63 5.39 27.32
N GLU A 544 23.30 6.37 27.96
CA GLU A 544 22.65 7.34 28.86
C GLU A 544 21.46 8.04 28.18
N PHE A 545 21.60 8.36 26.90
CA PHE A 545 20.63 9.14 26.15
C PHE A 545 19.49 8.31 25.53
N ASP A 546 19.51 6.98 25.70
CA ASP A 546 18.50 6.09 25.10
C ASP A 546 17.10 6.40 25.66
N GLY A 547 16.20 6.85 24.78
CA GLY A 547 14.82 7.15 25.15
C GLY A 547 14.67 8.34 26.09
N GLN A 548 15.64 9.27 26.12
CA GLN A 548 15.53 10.54 26.84
C GLN A 548 15.04 11.65 25.89
N ASP A 549 14.01 12.38 26.30
CA ASP A 549 13.67 13.67 25.70
C ASP A 549 13.66 14.79 26.75
N ALA A 550 13.79 16.04 26.30
CA ALA A 550 13.78 17.19 27.20
C ALA A 550 12.38 17.51 27.76
N CYS A 551 11.34 16.80 27.29
CA CYS A 551 9.95 16.99 27.69
C CYS A 551 9.52 16.08 28.85
N GLY A 552 10.45 15.30 29.40
CA GLY A 552 10.24 14.50 30.60
C GLY A 552 9.78 13.06 30.34
N SER A 553 9.72 12.62 29.07
CA SER A 553 9.55 11.20 28.76
C SER A 553 10.92 10.55 28.83
N ASN A 554 11.23 9.95 29.99
CA ASN A 554 12.51 9.30 30.22
C ASN A 554 12.31 7.79 30.39
N SER A 555 13.02 6.98 29.60
CA SER A 555 13.03 5.53 29.78
C SER A 555 13.82 5.07 31.01
N TRP A 556 14.57 5.98 31.63
CA TRP A 556 15.32 5.76 32.86
C TRP A 556 14.52 6.16 34.10
N VAL A 557 14.62 5.35 35.15
CA VAL A 557 14.20 5.73 36.49
C VAL A 557 15.37 6.44 37.16
N ILE A 558 15.12 7.62 37.74
CA ILE A 558 16.13 8.46 38.38
C ILE A 558 15.86 8.48 39.89
N ALA A 559 16.90 8.26 40.69
CA ALA A 559 16.87 8.41 42.14
C ALA A 559 17.94 9.40 42.59
N ASP A 560 17.51 10.48 43.24
CA ASP A 560 18.40 11.45 43.88
C ASP A 560 18.93 10.89 45.21
N VAL A 561 20.22 11.08 45.45
CA VAL A 561 20.94 10.57 46.62
C VAL A 561 21.77 11.70 47.22
N ASP A 562 21.47 12.05 48.46
CA ASP A 562 22.20 13.09 49.18
C ASP A 562 23.68 12.72 49.35
N PRO A 563 24.59 13.71 49.32
CA PRO A 563 26.00 13.46 49.58
C PRO A 563 26.21 12.99 51.03
N PRO A 564 27.18 12.11 51.29
CA PRO A 564 27.45 11.63 52.64
C PRO A 564 27.95 12.78 53.52
N ALA A 565 27.79 12.64 54.84
CA ALA A 565 28.36 13.59 55.78
C ALA A 565 29.89 13.68 55.58
N ARG A 566 30.42 14.90 55.45
CA ARG A 566 31.85 15.13 55.24
C ARG A 566 32.63 14.60 56.46
N SER A 567 33.70 13.86 56.21
CA SER A 567 34.58 13.42 57.29
C SER A 567 35.35 14.59 57.88
N THR A 568 35.27 14.77 59.20
CA THR A 568 36.20 15.61 59.96
C THR A 568 37.57 14.93 60.04
N ASP A 569 38.64 15.73 60.14
CA ASP A 569 40.04 15.30 60.01
C ASP A 569 40.35 13.94 60.66
N GLY A 570 40.81 12.98 59.84
CA GLY A 570 41.35 11.68 60.27
C GLY A 570 40.47 10.45 60.06
N LYS A 571 39.21 10.57 59.61
CA LYS A 571 38.36 9.41 59.23
C LYS A 571 38.09 9.37 57.73
N LYS A 572 38.05 8.17 57.12
CA LYS A 572 37.58 8.01 55.74
C LYS A 572 36.11 8.45 55.66
N ALA A 573 35.77 9.23 54.64
CA ALA A 573 34.38 9.55 54.31
C ALA A 573 33.63 8.25 54.00
N ASP A 574 32.39 8.13 54.48
CA ASP A 574 31.54 6.99 54.16
C ASP A 574 31.20 7.01 52.66
N ASP A 575 31.24 5.83 52.05
CA ASP A 575 30.82 5.67 50.66
C ASP A 575 29.30 5.91 50.55
N PRO A 576 28.86 6.81 49.65
CA PRO A 576 27.45 6.95 49.33
C PRO A 576 26.89 5.64 48.76
N GLY A 577 25.59 5.44 48.93
CA GLY A 577 24.92 4.27 48.41
C GLY A 577 23.41 4.43 48.31
N HIS A 578 22.81 3.57 47.50
CA HIS A 578 21.38 3.58 47.21
C HIS A 578 20.84 2.14 47.13
N LEU A 579 19.61 1.94 47.63
CA LEU A 579 18.91 0.67 47.57
C LEU A 579 17.76 0.77 46.55
N ILE A 580 17.95 0.16 45.38
CA ILE A 580 16.95 0.10 44.33
C ILE A 580 15.93 -0.98 44.66
N ARG A 581 14.65 -0.58 44.78
CA ARG A 581 13.49 -1.47 45.00
C ARG A 581 12.18 -0.78 44.60
N PRO A 582 11.15 -1.51 44.16
CA PRO A 582 11.13 -2.94 43.83
C PRO A 582 11.64 -3.23 42.41
N LEU A 583 12.29 -4.38 42.21
CA LEU A 583 12.75 -4.87 40.91
C LEU A 583 12.12 -6.22 40.56
N LYS A 584 12.03 -6.54 39.27
CA LYS A 584 11.56 -7.85 38.80
C LYS A 584 12.64 -8.92 39.02
N PRO A 585 12.28 -10.12 39.52
CA PRO A 585 13.21 -11.24 39.59
C PRO A 585 13.74 -11.62 38.21
N TRP A 586 14.97 -12.15 38.17
CA TRP A 586 15.59 -12.69 36.97
C TRP A 586 15.60 -11.75 35.75
N THR A 587 15.74 -10.45 36.01
CA THR A 587 15.69 -9.40 34.98
C THR A 587 17.00 -8.62 34.97
N GLN A 588 17.53 -8.33 33.78
CA GLN A 588 18.76 -7.57 33.62
C GLN A 588 18.46 -6.07 33.66
N TYR A 589 19.25 -5.32 34.45
CA TYR A 589 19.14 -3.87 34.59
C TYR A 589 20.44 -3.19 34.16
N ALA A 590 20.31 -2.07 33.44
CA ALA A 590 21.40 -1.11 33.25
C ALA A 590 21.34 -0.09 34.39
N ILE A 591 22.49 0.22 34.99
CA ILE A 591 22.63 1.13 36.14
C ILE A 591 23.87 1.99 35.89
N MET A 592 23.77 3.29 36.14
CA MET A 592 24.87 4.24 36.00
C MET A 592 24.90 5.27 37.12
#